data_AF-A0A811U2Z3-F1
#
_entry.id   AF-A0A811U2Z3-F1
#
_cell.length_a   1.000
_cell.length_b   1.000
_cell.length_c   1.000
_cell.angle_alpha   90.00
_cell.angle_beta   90.00
_cell.angle_gamma   90.00
#
_symmetry.space_group_name_H-M   'P 1'
#
loop_
_entity.id
_entity.type
_entity.pdbx_description
1 polymer ?
#
loop_
_entity_poly.entity_id
_entity_poly.type
_entity_poly.pdbx_seq_one_letter_code
_entity_poly.pdbx_strand_id
1 'polypeptide(L)'
;MQFLSGIQAGTNVLGIPPKCLTLAFSLKRMRSIEPLLDVMDARYTDPEDVALIRQAAIMGNRLVFGFGMTYLTYMLLTITPPLISGNVPLSIWIPFLDENQSTLHHLMQVVMDLFLMFFLLFHQVVNDSYGTVYIYVIRTHLRLLIRRVERLCVNGEKSVEDNMAELVDCVTTHQQILSLLTIIEPIISVTMFTQFLIIAIILCVTMVNMFIFADLSTQIASTFYFMCVLMQTSPCCYFATELKADSERLPLAIFHCRWMDQDQRFRKVIIYFMHRAQSPIELMAMKLFPINVATNISLAKFSFTLFTFIKEMGVGQDARE
;
A
#
# COMPACT_ATOMS: atom_id res chain seq x y z
N MET A 1 -26.88 -16.27 -1.29
CA MET A 1 -25.47 -16.26 -0.83
C MET A 1 -24.48 -16.44 -1.98
N GLN A 2 -24.60 -17.48 -2.82
CA GLN A 2 -23.68 -17.77 -3.94
C GLN A 2 -23.52 -16.62 -4.97
N PHE A 3 -24.60 -15.87 -5.24
CA PHE A 3 -24.54 -14.70 -6.13
C PHE A 3 -23.64 -13.57 -5.59
N LEU A 4 -23.75 -13.26 -4.30
CA LEU A 4 -22.96 -12.18 -3.66
C LEU A 4 -21.47 -12.55 -3.59
N SER A 5 -21.15 -13.81 -3.29
CA SER A 5 -19.78 -14.30 -3.35
C SER A 5 -19.21 -14.27 -4.78
N GLY A 6 -20.04 -14.54 -5.79
CA GLY A 6 -19.69 -14.38 -7.20
C GLY A 6 -19.35 -12.93 -7.58
N ILE A 7 -20.12 -11.96 -7.08
CA ILE A 7 -19.81 -10.52 -7.27
C ILE A 7 -18.47 -10.16 -6.62
N GLN A 8 -18.22 -10.62 -5.40
CA GLN A 8 -16.95 -10.33 -4.70
C GLN A 8 -15.75 -10.91 -5.44
N ALA A 9 -15.83 -12.19 -5.85
CA ALA A 9 -14.79 -12.86 -6.62
C ALA A 9 -14.58 -12.18 -7.98
N GLY A 10 -15.66 -11.90 -8.71
CA GLY A 10 -15.60 -11.21 -9.99
C GLY A 10 -14.97 -9.82 -9.88
N THR A 11 -15.33 -9.05 -8.85
CA THR A 11 -14.76 -7.70 -8.61
C THR A 11 -13.27 -7.77 -8.34
N ASN A 12 -12.82 -8.74 -7.52
CA ASN A 12 -11.40 -8.98 -7.27
C ASN A 12 -10.65 -9.33 -8.57
N VAL A 13 -11.21 -10.22 -9.38
CA VAL A 13 -10.59 -10.66 -10.65
C VAL A 13 -10.52 -9.51 -11.66
N LEU A 14 -11.57 -8.69 -11.79
CA LEU A 14 -11.59 -7.53 -12.67
C LEU A 14 -10.54 -6.47 -12.30
N GLY A 15 -10.17 -6.42 -11.02
CA GLY A 15 -9.17 -5.49 -10.50
C GLY A 15 -7.72 -5.86 -10.79
N ILE A 16 -7.43 -7.13 -11.06
CA ILE A 16 -6.06 -7.63 -11.23
C ILE A 16 -5.44 -7.15 -12.55
N PRO A 17 -6.09 -7.27 -13.73
CA PRO A 17 -5.48 -6.89 -15.00
C PRO A 17 -5.04 -5.42 -15.06
N PRO A 18 -5.85 -4.42 -14.66
CA PRO A 18 -5.43 -3.02 -14.68
C PRO A 18 -4.17 -2.76 -13.84
N LYS A 19 -4.09 -3.35 -12.64
CA LYS A 19 -2.92 -3.23 -11.75
C LYS A 19 -1.70 -3.92 -12.35
N CYS A 20 -1.84 -5.16 -12.81
CA CYS A 20 -0.76 -5.92 -13.41
C CYS A 20 -0.20 -5.25 -14.67
N LEU A 21 -1.07 -4.71 -15.54
CA LEU A 21 -0.65 -3.95 -16.72
C LEU A 21 0.09 -2.68 -16.31
N THR A 22 -0.47 -1.90 -15.37
CA THR A 22 0.18 -0.68 -14.87
C THR A 22 1.58 -0.96 -14.33
N LEU A 23 1.74 -2.04 -13.57
CA LEU A 23 3.03 -2.46 -13.01
C LEU A 23 3.97 -3.01 -14.06
N ALA A 24 3.49 -3.82 -15.01
CA ALA A 24 4.30 -4.37 -16.10
C ALA A 24 4.88 -3.25 -16.98
N PHE A 25 4.05 -2.26 -17.37
CA PHE A 25 4.50 -1.10 -18.14
C PHE A 25 5.46 -0.21 -17.35
N SER A 26 5.24 -0.11 -16.03
CA SER A 26 6.04 0.76 -15.16
C SER A 26 7.26 0.06 -14.55
N LEU A 27 7.47 -1.24 -14.79
CA LEU A 27 8.52 -2.02 -14.13
C LEU A 27 9.92 -1.48 -14.42
N LYS A 28 10.18 -1.09 -15.68
CA LYS A 28 11.47 -0.47 -16.06
C LYS A 28 11.70 0.85 -15.31
N ARG A 29 10.64 1.63 -15.14
CA ARG A 29 10.65 2.92 -14.43
C ARG A 29 10.82 2.73 -12.92
N MET A 30 10.25 1.68 -12.33
CA MET A 30 10.50 1.35 -10.93
C MET A 30 11.94 0.87 -10.72
N ARG A 31 12.48 0.03 -11.60
CA ARG A 31 13.88 -0.43 -11.50
C ARG A 31 14.90 0.69 -11.64
N SER A 32 14.59 1.81 -12.32
CA SER A 32 15.50 2.95 -12.35
C SER A 32 15.68 3.64 -10.99
N ILE A 33 14.88 3.29 -9.97
CA ILE A 33 15.05 3.75 -8.59
C ILE A 33 16.25 3.08 -7.92
N GLU A 34 16.52 1.80 -8.20
CA GLU A 34 17.60 1.02 -7.58
C GLU A 34 18.96 1.75 -7.61
N PRO A 35 19.50 2.18 -8.78
CA PRO A 35 20.78 2.88 -8.81
C PRO A 35 20.74 4.25 -8.10
N LEU A 36 19.58 4.90 -8.04
CA LEU A 36 19.44 6.16 -7.31
C LEU A 36 19.48 5.92 -5.78
N LEU A 37 18.84 4.84 -5.31
CA LEU A 37 18.91 4.41 -3.92
C LEU A 37 20.33 4.00 -3.54
N ASP A 38 21.04 3.23 -4.36
CA ASP A 38 22.42 2.82 -4.08
C ASP A 38 23.34 4.03 -3.85
N VAL A 39 23.21 5.06 -4.70
CA VAL A 39 23.98 6.31 -4.55
C VAL A 39 23.54 7.09 -3.31
N MET A 40 22.25 7.03 -2.92
CA MET A 40 21.74 7.63 -1.68
C MET A 40 22.23 6.90 -0.44
N ASP A 41 22.19 5.59 -0.41
CA ASP A 41 22.60 4.75 0.71
C ASP A 41 24.11 4.83 0.94
N ALA A 42 24.91 4.88 -0.13
CA ALA A 42 26.37 5.00 -0.05
C ALA A 42 26.86 6.28 0.65
N ARG A 43 26.00 7.30 0.80
CA ARG A 43 26.33 8.54 1.52
C ARG A 43 26.33 8.38 3.04
N TYR A 44 25.64 7.38 3.58
CA TYR A 44 25.49 7.22 5.03
C TYR A 44 26.58 6.31 5.59
N THR A 45 27.47 6.88 6.40
CA THR A 45 28.57 6.14 7.06
C THR A 45 28.37 5.98 8.57
N ASP A 46 27.48 6.78 9.17
CA ASP A 46 27.17 6.71 10.60
C ASP A 46 26.45 5.37 10.91
N PRO A 47 26.95 4.56 11.87
CA PRO A 47 26.29 3.32 12.29
C PRO A 47 24.80 3.45 12.59
N GLU A 48 24.35 4.57 13.17
CA GLU A 48 22.93 4.79 13.48
C GLU A 48 22.07 4.95 12.22
N ASP A 49 22.59 5.65 11.21
CA ASP A 49 21.89 5.91 9.95
C ASP A 49 21.88 4.65 9.07
N VAL A 50 23.00 3.93 9.02
CA VAL A 50 23.09 2.62 8.35
C VAL A 50 22.14 1.60 9.00
N ALA A 51 21.98 1.65 10.32
CA ALA A 51 21.02 0.81 11.03
C ALA A 51 19.57 1.11 10.61
N LEU A 52 19.20 2.38 10.38
CA LEU A 52 17.88 2.73 9.86
C LEU A 52 17.62 2.17 8.46
N ILE A 53 18.61 2.26 7.56
CA ILE A 53 18.51 1.71 6.20
C ILE A 53 18.31 0.19 6.26
N ARG A 54 19.10 -0.50 7.10
CA ARG A 54 18.95 -1.95 7.33
C ARG A 54 17.57 -2.29 7.91
N GLN A 55 17.08 -1.51 8.87
CA GLN A 55 15.73 -1.68 9.43
C GLN A 55 14.66 -1.49 8.35
N ALA A 56 14.86 -0.59 7.40
CA ALA A 56 13.94 -0.41 6.28
C ALA A 56 13.89 -1.62 5.34
N ALA A 57 15.02 -2.23 5.03
CA ALA A 57 15.05 -3.48 4.28
C ALA A 57 14.33 -4.62 5.02
N ILE A 58 14.57 -4.75 6.34
CA ILE A 58 13.89 -5.74 7.19
C ILE A 58 12.38 -5.48 7.22
N MET A 59 11.97 -4.21 7.38
CA MET A 59 10.57 -3.84 7.40
C MET A 59 9.90 -4.11 6.04
N GLY A 60 10.57 -3.82 4.92
CA GLY A 60 10.09 -4.17 3.58
C GLY A 60 9.76 -5.66 3.46
N ASN A 61 10.69 -6.52 3.89
CA ASN A 61 10.47 -7.97 3.89
C ASN A 61 9.31 -8.39 4.81
N ARG A 62 9.20 -7.78 6.00
CA ARG A 62 8.10 -8.03 6.94
C ARG A 62 6.75 -7.61 6.37
N LEU A 63 6.70 -6.49 5.64
CA LEU A 63 5.48 -6.03 4.98
C LEU A 63 5.04 -7.02 3.90
N VAL A 64 5.94 -7.41 3.00
CA VAL A 64 5.65 -8.41 1.96
C VAL A 64 5.19 -9.73 2.59
N PHE A 65 5.85 -10.19 3.65
CA PHE A 65 5.45 -11.38 4.39
C PHE A 65 4.07 -11.22 5.03
N GLY A 66 3.76 -10.06 5.63
CA GLY A 66 2.44 -9.77 6.21
C GLY A 66 1.32 -9.79 5.17
N PHE A 67 1.55 -9.19 4.00
CA PHE A 67 0.63 -9.32 2.85
C PHE A 67 0.47 -10.78 2.45
N GLY A 68 1.57 -11.52 2.29
CA GLY A 68 1.57 -12.94 1.97
C GLY A 68 0.74 -13.78 2.95
N MET A 69 0.91 -13.59 4.26
CA MET A 69 0.12 -14.27 5.29
C MET A 69 -1.37 -13.91 5.22
N THR A 70 -1.70 -12.65 4.94
CA THR A 70 -3.10 -12.21 4.80
C THR A 70 -3.79 -12.90 3.63
N TYR A 71 -3.15 -12.94 2.47
CA TYR A 71 -3.70 -13.60 1.28
C TYR A 71 -3.68 -15.13 1.38
N LEU A 72 -2.69 -15.71 2.07
CA LEU A 72 -2.67 -17.15 2.36
C LEU A 72 -3.83 -17.54 3.28
N THR A 73 -4.12 -16.73 4.30
CA THR A 73 -5.27 -16.96 5.19
C THR A 73 -6.57 -16.90 4.40
N TYR A 74 -6.71 -15.94 3.48
CA TYR A 74 -7.86 -15.86 2.57
C TYR A 74 -7.97 -17.10 1.66
N MET A 75 -6.86 -17.56 1.08
CA MET A 75 -6.79 -18.78 0.28
C MET A 75 -7.33 -19.99 1.07
N LEU A 76 -6.80 -20.21 2.27
CA LEU A 76 -7.17 -21.34 3.13
C LEU A 76 -8.64 -21.28 3.53
N LEU A 77 -9.15 -20.11 3.91
CA LEU A 77 -10.56 -19.93 4.24
C LEU A 77 -11.49 -20.20 3.05
N THR A 78 -11.04 -19.94 1.83
CA THR A 78 -11.85 -20.15 0.62
C THR A 78 -11.83 -21.61 0.16
N ILE A 79 -10.69 -22.28 0.26
CA ILE A 79 -10.50 -23.65 -0.24
C ILE A 79 -10.94 -24.72 0.77
N THR A 80 -10.82 -24.48 2.08
CA THR A 80 -11.10 -25.50 3.09
C THR A 80 -12.55 -26.00 3.10
N PRO A 81 -13.60 -25.17 2.99
CA PRO A 81 -14.97 -25.67 3.03
C PRO A 81 -15.32 -26.58 1.82
N PRO A 82 -15.04 -26.19 0.56
CA PRO A 82 -15.28 -27.07 -0.60
C PRO A 82 -14.54 -28.40 -0.51
N LEU A 83 -13.26 -28.40 -0.11
CA LEU A 83 -12.48 -29.64 0.02
C LEU A 83 -13.05 -30.60 1.05
N ILE A 84 -13.53 -30.10 2.19
CA ILE A 84 -14.17 -30.94 3.23
C ILE A 84 -15.48 -31.51 2.72
N SER A 85 -16.25 -30.73 1.96
CA SER A 85 -17.51 -31.17 1.36
C SER A 85 -17.33 -32.07 0.13
N GLY A 86 -16.11 -32.31 -0.33
CA GLY A 86 -15.83 -33.07 -1.55
C GLY A 86 -16.18 -32.33 -2.84
N ASN A 87 -16.33 -31.01 -2.77
CA ASN A 87 -16.63 -30.14 -3.91
C ASN A 87 -15.34 -29.47 -4.42
N VAL A 88 -15.34 -29.07 -5.68
CA VAL A 88 -14.27 -28.25 -6.26
C VAL A 88 -14.25 -26.83 -5.67
N PRO A 89 -13.08 -26.19 -5.46
CA PRO A 89 -13.00 -24.89 -4.77
C PRO A 89 -13.58 -23.69 -5.53
N LEU A 90 -13.33 -23.56 -6.84
CA LEU A 90 -13.77 -22.41 -7.63
C LEU A 90 -14.96 -22.71 -8.54
N SER A 91 -15.27 -23.99 -8.79
CA SER A 91 -16.30 -24.46 -9.73
C SER A 91 -16.23 -23.74 -11.09
N ILE A 92 -15.01 -23.43 -11.55
CA ILE A 92 -14.82 -22.78 -12.84
C ILE A 92 -15.12 -23.80 -13.94
N TRP A 93 -15.95 -23.40 -14.89
CA TRP A 93 -16.20 -24.21 -16.07
C TRP A 93 -14.94 -24.26 -16.95
N ILE A 94 -14.31 -25.43 -17.03
CA ILE A 94 -13.16 -25.69 -17.89
C ILE A 94 -13.64 -26.54 -19.08
N PRO A 95 -13.46 -26.09 -20.33
CA PRO A 95 -13.80 -26.90 -21.49
C PRO A 95 -13.10 -28.27 -21.40
N PHE A 96 -13.84 -29.34 -21.66
CA PHE A 96 -13.37 -30.74 -21.66
C PHE A 96 -13.03 -31.37 -20.31
N LEU A 97 -13.20 -30.65 -19.19
CA LEU A 97 -12.98 -31.20 -17.84
C LEU A 97 -14.30 -31.15 -17.07
N ASP A 98 -14.94 -32.32 -16.91
CA ASP A 98 -16.20 -32.44 -16.19
C ASP A 98 -15.97 -33.18 -14.86
N GLU A 99 -16.15 -32.46 -13.76
CA GLU A 99 -15.98 -32.95 -12.37
C GLU A 99 -16.82 -34.19 -12.06
N ASN A 100 -17.97 -34.34 -12.72
CA ASN A 100 -18.93 -35.41 -12.44
C ASN A 100 -18.66 -36.70 -13.22
N GLN A 101 -17.73 -36.70 -14.18
CA GLN A 101 -17.48 -37.88 -15.03
C GLN A 101 -16.56 -38.91 -14.39
N SER A 102 -15.54 -38.48 -13.63
CA SER A 102 -14.50 -39.37 -13.10
C SER A 102 -13.72 -38.73 -11.95
N THR A 103 -13.26 -39.56 -11.01
CA THR A 103 -12.39 -39.12 -9.90
C THR A 103 -11.09 -38.46 -10.36
N LEU A 104 -10.58 -38.86 -11.53
CA LEU A 104 -9.42 -38.22 -12.16
C LEU A 104 -9.74 -36.80 -12.64
N HIS A 105 -10.92 -36.60 -13.24
CA HIS A 105 -11.34 -35.28 -13.74
C HIS A 105 -11.59 -34.32 -12.57
N HIS A 106 -12.24 -34.82 -11.51
CA HIS A 106 -12.39 -34.07 -10.26
C HIS A 106 -11.03 -33.67 -9.65
N LEU A 107 -10.08 -34.61 -9.55
CA LEU A 107 -8.73 -34.32 -9.04
C LEU A 107 -8.00 -33.29 -9.93
N MET A 108 -8.06 -33.44 -11.26
CA MET A 108 -7.45 -32.49 -12.19
C MET A 108 -8.02 -31.09 -12.04
N GLN A 109 -9.34 -30.96 -11.86
CA GLN A 109 -10.00 -29.67 -11.66
C GLN A 109 -9.57 -29.01 -10.34
N VAL A 110 -9.51 -29.77 -9.25
CA VAL A 110 -9.01 -29.27 -7.95
C VAL A 110 -7.58 -28.75 -8.09
N VAL A 111 -6.68 -29.48 -8.76
CA VAL A 111 -5.30 -29.06 -8.95
C VAL A 111 -5.21 -27.77 -9.78
N MET A 112 -6.01 -27.65 -10.84
CA MET A 112 -6.07 -26.44 -11.67
C MET A 112 -6.59 -25.23 -10.88
N ASP A 113 -7.64 -25.41 -10.09
CA ASP A 113 -8.21 -24.36 -9.23
C ASP A 113 -7.19 -23.86 -8.20
N LEU A 114 -6.47 -24.79 -7.55
CA LEU A 114 -5.42 -24.45 -6.59
C LEU A 114 -4.27 -23.68 -7.24
N PHE A 115 -3.84 -24.12 -8.43
CA PHE A 115 -2.79 -23.44 -9.19
C PHE A 115 -3.21 -22.03 -9.61
N LEU A 116 -4.44 -21.87 -10.11
CA LEU A 116 -4.99 -20.58 -10.52
C LEU A 116 -5.13 -19.63 -9.33
N MET A 117 -5.67 -20.10 -8.20
CA MET A 117 -5.74 -19.30 -6.97
C MET A 117 -4.36 -18.85 -6.50
N PHE A 118 -3.38 -19.76 -6.46
CA PHE A 118 -2.02 -19.43 -6.06
C PHE A 118 -1.43 -18.33 -6.94
N PHE A 119 -1.57 -18.45 -8.26
CA PHE A 119 -1.07 -17.46 -9.21
C PHE A 119 -1.74 -16.09 -9.03
N LEU A 120 -3.07 -16.04 -8.92
CA LEU A 120 -3.82 -14.80 -8.74
C LEU A 120 -3.45 -14.11 -7.42
N LEU A 121 -3.37 -14.86 -6.34
CA LEU A 121 -3.06 -14.32 -5.02
C LEU A 121 -1.60 -13.88 -4.91
N PHE A 122 -0.67 -14.59 -5.55
CA PHE A 122 0.72 -14.14 -5.66
C PHE A 122 0.82 -12.79 -6.35
N HIS A 123 0.10 -12.61 -7.46
CA HIS A 123 0.03 -11.32 -8.14
C HIS A 123 -0.58 -10.22 -7.26
N GLN A 124 -1.63 -10.53 -6.47
CA GLN A 124 -2.21 -9.57 -5.54
C GLN A 124 -1.23 -9.16 -4.43
N VAL A 125 -0.48 -10.11 -3.86
CA VAL A 125 0.56 -9.82 -2.86
C VAL A 125 1.58 -8.83 -3.43
N VAL A 126 2.06 -9.04 -4.66
CA VAL A 126 3.01 -8.13 -5.31
C VAL A 126 2.38 -6.77 -5.56
N ASN A 127 1.16 -6.73 -6.09
CA ASN A 127 0.44 -5.52 -6.45
C ASN A 127 0.11 -4.62 -5.25
N ASP A 128 -0.18 -5.19 -4.08
CA ASP A 128 -0.57 -4.40 -2.91
C ASP A 128 0.61 -4.09 -1.98
N SER A 129 1.67 -4.90 -2.01
CA SER A 129 2.86 -4.68 -1.18
C SER A 129 3.84 -3.65 -1.75
N TYR A 130 4.04 -3.58 -3.07
CA TYR A 130 5.12 -2.77 -3.66
C TYR A 130 5.02 -1.29 -3.26
N GLY A 131 3.84 -0.68 -3.38
CA GLY A 131 3.63 0.73 -3.09
C GLY A 131 3.94 1.05 -1.63
N THR A 132 3.50 0.18 -0.72
CA THR A 132 3.80 0.27 0.71
C THR A 132 5.31 0.25 0.98
N VAL A 133 6.05 -0.65 0.33
CA VAL A 133 7.51 -0.75 0.48
C VAL A 133 8.22 0.50 -0.03
N TYR A 134 7.88 0.98 -1.23
CA TYR A 134 8.50 2.19 -1.78
C TYR A 134 8.23 3.43 -0.93
N ILE A 135 6.99 3.60 -0.45
CA ILE A 135 6.65 4.71 0.46
C ILE A 135 7.49 4.63 1.73
N TYR A 136 7.67 3.43 2.30
CA TYR A 136 8.47 3.22 3.49
C TYR A 136 9.97 3.56 3.27
N VAL A 137 10.53 3.17 2.12
CA VAL A 137 11.92 3.49 1.75
C VAL A 137 12.09 5.00 1.60
N ILE A 138 11.21 5.67 0.86
CA ILE A 138 11.23 7.13 0.68
C ILE A 138 11.10 7.85 2.03
N ARG A 139 10.21 7.38 2.90
CA ARG A 139 10.06 7.90 4.26
C ARG A 139 11.34 7.75 5.07
N THR A 140 12.04 6.62 4.95
CA THR A 140 13.32 6.40 5.63
C THR A 140 14.35 7.43 5.19
N HIS A 141 14.50 7.68 3.88
CA HIS A 141 15.41 8.71 3.39
C HIS A 141 15.03 10.12 3.83
N LEU A 142 13.74 10.43 3.90
CA LEU A 142 13.27 11.71 4.42
C LEU A 142 13.63 11.89 5.91
N ARG A 143 13.48 10.84 6.72
CA ARG A 143 13.89 10.84 8.13
C ARG A 143 15.40 11.01 8.31
N LEU A 144 16.18 10.33 7.48
CA LEU A 144 17.63 10.48 7.46
C LEU A 144 18.03 11.92 7.09
N LEU A 145 17.38 12.52 6.10
CA LEU A 145 17.58 13.92 5.76
C LEU A 145 17.24 14.85 6.94
N ILE A 146 16.09 14.65 7.60
CA ILE A 146 15.69 15.45 8.77
C ILE A 146 16.76 15.39 9.85
N ARG A 147 17.26 14.20 10.20
CA ARG A 147 18.34 14.03 11.18
C ARG A 147 19.62 14.76 10.79
N ARG A 148 20.00 14.71 9.52
CA ARG A 148 21.17 15.45 9.01
C ARG A 148 20.99 16.97 9.15
N VAL A 149 19.80 17.46 8.83
CA VAL A 149 19.45 18.88 8.97
C VAL A 149 19.44 19.31 10.45
N GLU A 150 19.01 18.45 11.37
CA GLU A 150 19.06 18.73 12.82
C GLU A 150 20.50 18.79 13.36
N ARG A 151 21.42 18.02 12.78
CA ARG A 151 22.85 18.00 13.13
C ARG A 151 23.66 19.11 12.44
N LEU A 152 23.07 19.81 11.47
CA LEU A 152 23.74 20.86 10.68
C LEU A 152 24.14 22.04 11.58
N CYS A 153 25.38 22.50 11.43
CA CYS A 153 25.98 23.58 12.22
C CYS A 153 26.03 23.31 13.75
N VAL A 154 25.85 22.06 14.20
CA VAL A 154 25.92 21.72 15.62
C VAL A 154 27.37 21.51 16.10
N ASN A 155 28.21 20.94 15.25
CA ASN A 155 29.60 20.67 15.59
C ASN A 155 30.44 21.93 15.30
N GLY A 156 30.82 22.67 16.35
CA GLY A 156 31.61 23.91 16.25
C GLY A 156 33.03 23.74 15.71
N GLU A 157 33.39 22.53 15.29
CA GLU A 157 34.69 22.18 14.69
C GLU A 157 34.70 22.35 13.16
N LYS A 158 33.53 22.46 12.51
CA LYS A 158 33.42 22.56 11.03
C LYS A 158 33.61 23.98 10.53
N SER A 159 34.35 24.16 9.42
CA SER A 159 34.47 25.46 8.75
C SER A 159 33.13 25.92 8.16
N VAL A 160 33.02 27.22 7.86
CA VAL A 160 31.86 27.78 7.15
C VAL A 160 31.66 27.11 5.78
N GLU A 161 32.76 26.81 5.09
CA GLU A 161 32.74 26.09 3.80
C GLU A 161 32.23 24.64 3.96
N ASP A 162 32.61 23.96 5.04
CA ASP A 162 32.17 22.58 5.31
C ASP A 162 30.67 22.53 5.63
N ASN A 163 30.18 23.46 6.47
CA ASN A 163 28.76 23.60 6.77
C ASN A 163 27.97 23.91 5.49
N MET A 164 28.50 24.76 4.61
CA MET A 164 27.88 25.07 3.33
C MET A 164 27.83 23.86 2.39
N ALA A 165 28.91 23.08 2.30
CA ALA A 165 28.94 21.85 1.51
C ALA A 165 27.91 20.84 2.02
N GLU A 166 27.79 20.67 3.34
CA GLU A 166 26.80 19.79 3.97
C GLU A 166 25.36 20.25 3.74
N LEU A 167 25.10 21.56 3.78
CA LEU A 167 23.79 22.13 3.43
C LEU A 167 23.43 21.84 1.97
N VAL A 168 24.36 22.08 1.04
CA VAL A 168 24.15 21.80 -0.39
C VAL A 168 23.89 20.30 -0.63
N ASP A 169 24.58 19.42 0.09
CA ASP A 169 24.33 17.99 0.02
C ASP A 169 22.95 17.59 0.59
N CYS A 170 22.49 18.24 1.66
CA CYS A 170 21.13 18.06 2.17
C CYS A 170 20.06 18.51 1.15
N VAL A 171 20.28 19.64 0.48
CA VAL A 171 19.41 20.11 -0.61
C VAL A 171 19.39 19.11 -1.76
N THR A 172 20.55 18.57 -2.13
CA THR A 172 20.68 17.56 -3.19
C THR A 172 19.94 16.28 -2.81
N THR A 173 20.06 15.84 -1.56
CA THR A 173 19.33 14.68 -1.02
C THR A 173 17.82 14.90 -1.08
N HIS A 174 17.34 16.09 -0.70
CA HIS A 174 15.92 16.42 -0.80
C HIS A 174 15.43 16.38 -2.26
N GLN A 175 16.20 16.89 -3.21
CA GLN A 175 15.87 16.83 -4.63
C GLN A 175 15.82 15.39 -5.15
N GLN A 176 16.70 14.51 -4.69
CA GLN A 176 16.69 13.09 -5.05
C GLN A 176 15.46 12.36 -4.47
N ILE A 177 15.07 12.66 -3.22
CA ILE A 177 13.83 12.15 -2.61
C ILE A 177 12.61 12.57 -3.45
N LEU A 178 12.55 13.84 -3.85
CA LEU A 178 11.48 14.33 -4.73
C LEU A 178 11.53 13.64 -6.10
N SER A 179 12.71 13.39 -6.65
CA SER A 179 12.87 12.63 -7.90
C SER A 179 12.31 11.21 -7.76
N LEU A 180 12.62 10.50 -6.66
CA LEU A 180 12.04 9.17 -6.37
C LEU A 180 10.51 9.22 -6.34
N LEU A 181 9.94 10.23 -5.69
CA LEU A 181 8.50 10.43 -5.65
C LEU A 181 7.90 10.65 -7.04
N THR A 182 8.52 11.49 -7.88
CA THR A 182 8.02 11.71 -9.25
C THR A 182 8.01 10.44 -10.10
N ILE A 183 8.85 9.44 -9.77
CA ILE A 183 8.91 8.16 -10.45
C ILE A 183 7.77 7.24 -9.97
N ILE A 184 7.56 7.14 -8.66
CA ILE A 184 6.66 6.15 -8.06
C ILE A 184 5.22 6.65 -7.86
N GLU A 185 5.03 7.94 -7.60
CA GLU A 185 3.74 8.55 -7.28
C GLU A 185 2.68 8.26 -8.36
N PRO A 186 2.94 8.43 -9.68
CA PRO A 186 1.91 8.15 -10.69
C PRO A 186 1.46 6.69 -10.71
N ILE A 187 2.37 5.76 -10.39
CA ILE A 187 2.11 4.32 -10.39
C ILE A 187 1.21 3.98 -9.19
N ILE A 188 1.63 4.42 -8.00
CA ILE A 188 0.85 4.25 -6.76
C ILE A 188 -0.51 4.93 -6.87
N SER A 189 -0.57 6.10 -7.50
CA SER A 189 -1.80 6.88 -7.70
C SER A 189 -2.86 6.08 -8.45
N VAL A 190 -2.49 5.45 -9.57
CA VAL A 190 -3.40 4.64 -10.38
C VAL A 190 -3.77 3.35 -9.63
N THR A 191 -2.78 2.62 -9.09
CA THR A 191 -3.07 1.33 -8.44
C THR A 191 -3.90 1.47 -7.17
N MET A 192 -3.66 2.52 -6.36
CA MET A 192 -4.44 2.79 -5.16
C MET A 192 -5.84 3.25 -5.50
N PHE A 193 -6.02 4.06 -6.55
CA PHE A 193 -7.36 4.44 -7.02
C PHE A 193 -8.18 3.20 -7.40
N THR A 194 -7.61 2.33 -8.24
CA THR A 194 -8.26 1.06 -8.62
C THR A 194 -8.55 0.20 -7.39
N GLN A 195 -7.60 0.10 -6.46
CA GLN A 195 -7.79 -0.68 -5.24
C GLN A 195 -8.90 -0.12 -4.36
N PHE A 196 -8.98 1.20 -4.18
CA PHE A 196 -10.04 1.84 -3.39
C PHE A 196 -11.44 1.58 -3.97
N LEU A 197 -11.59 1.57 -5.30
CA LEU A 197 -12.86 1.22 -5.94
C LEU A 197 -13.24 -0.25 -5.69
N ILE A 198 -12.28 -1.16 -5.84
CA ILE A 198 -12.49 -2.60 -5.61
C ILE A 198 -12.91 -2.85 -4.16
N ILE A 199 -12.15 -2.32 -3.19
CA ILE A 199 -12.49 -2.53 -1.79
C ILE A 199 -13.80 -1.85 -1.40
N ALA A 200 -14.15 -0.70 -1.99
CA ALA A 200 -15.44 -0.07 -1.73
C ALA A 200 -16.60 -1.01 -2.08
N ILE A 201 -16.58 -1.59 -3.29
CA ILE A 201 -17.60 -2.53 -3.76
C ILE A 201 -17.61 -3.79 -2.88
N ILE A 202 -16.44 -4.38 -2.61
CA ILE A 202 -16.34 -5.60 -1.81
C ILE A 202 -16.87 -5.37 -0.38
N LEU A 203 -16.49 -4.28 0.28
CA LEU A 203 -16.95 -3.97 1.63
C LEU A 203 -18.46 -3.77 1.67
N CYS A 204 -19.05 -3.12 0.66
CA CYS A 204 -20.50 -2.95 0.55
C CYS A 204 -21.21 -4.31 0.41
N VAL A 205 -20.74 -5.18 -0.48
CA VAL A 205 -21.32 -6.51 -0.68
C VAL A 205 -21.15 -7.38 0.58
N THR A 206 -20.00 -7.29 1.26
CA THR A 206 -19.75 -8.00 2.52
C THR A 206 -20.71 -7.54 3.62
N MET A 207 -20.95 -6.24 3.76
CA MET A 207 -21.92 -5.71 4.73
C MET A 207 -23.35 -6.21 4.46
N VAL A 208 -23.78 -6.20 3.20
CA VAL A 208 -25.09 -6.76 2.81
C VAL A 208 -25.18 -8.25 3.15
N ASN A 209 -24.14 -9.03 2.84
CA ASN A 209 -24.11 -10.45 3.16
C ASN A 209 -24.20 -10.69 4.68
N MET A 210 -23.39 -9.95 5.46
CA MET A 210 -23.31 -10.06 6.91
C MET A 210 -24.65 -9.77 7.61
N PHE A 211 -25.41 -8.77 7.17
CA PHE A 211 -26.60 -8.33 7.89
C PHE A 211 -27.93 -8.88 7.34
N ILE A 212 -28.00 -9.28 6.08
CA ILE A 212 -29.25 -9.77 5.48
C ILE A 212 -29.29 -11.31 5.46
N PHE A 213 -28.19 -11.98 5.11
CA PHE A 213 -28.20 -13.39 4.72
C PHE A 213 -27.38 -14.33 5.63
N ALA A 214 -26.63 -13.80 6.59
CA ALA A 214 -25.65 -14.59 7.34
C ALA A 214 -26.18 -15.09 8.69
N ASP A 215 -26.05 -16.40 8.93
CA ASP A 215 -26.11 -17.01 10.27
C ASP A 215 -24.88 -16.63 11.12
N LEU A 216 -24.91 -16.90 12.43
CA LEU A 216 -23.85 -16.49 13.37
C LEU A 216 -22.43 -16.88 12.92
N SER A 217 -22.24 -18.11 12.42
CA SER A 217 -20.95 -18.57 11.90
C SER A 217 -20.49 -17.77 10.68
N THR A 218 -21.41 -17.52 9.74
CA THR A 218 -21.14 -16.75 8.52
C THR A 218 -20.90 -15.27 8.83
N GLN A 219 -21.52 -14.71 9.86
CA GLN A 219 -21.26 -13.35 10.32
C GLN A 219 -19.83 -13.20 10.85
N ILE A 220 -19.34 -14.18 11.61
CA ILE A 220 -17.96 -14.19 12.10
C ILE A 220 -16.98 -14.25 10.91
N ALA A 221 -17.21 -15.16 9.96
CA ALA A 221 -16.37 -15.27 8.76
C ALA A 221 -16.39 -13.99 7.90
N SER A 222 -17.57 -13.37 7.74
CA SER A 222 -17.73 -12.12 6.98
C SER A 222 -17.05 -10.94 7.67
N THR A 223 -17.08 -10.88 9.00
CA THR A 223 -16.37 -9.86 9.79
C THR A 223 -14.87 -9.99 9.61
N PHE A 224 -14.35 -11.22 9.68
CA PHE A 224 -12.93 -11.48 9.44
C PHE A 224 -12.52 -11.08 8.02
N TYR A 225 -13.32 -11.46 7.01
CA TYR A 225 -13.10 -11.08 5.62
C TYR A 225 -13.11 -9.55 5.43
N PHE A 226 -14.06 -8.85 6.06
CA PHE A 226 -14.13 -7.38 6.04
C PHE A 226 -12.83 -6.74 6.56
N MET A 227 -12.30 -7.25 7.68
CA MET A 227 -11.03 -6.76 8.25
C MET A 227 -9.84 -7.08 7.34
N CYS A 228 -9.80 -8.27 6.72
CA CYS A 228 -8.76 -8.62 5.74
C CYS A 228 -8.77 -7.69 4.53
N VAL A 229 -9.95 -7.35 4.00
CA VAL A 229 -10.09 -6.43 2.86
C VAL A 229 -9.59 -5.03 3.22
N LEU A 230 -9.93 -4.52 4.40
CA LEU A 230 -9.39 -3.24 4.89
C LEU A 230 -7.87 -3.27 5.09
N MET A 231 -7.31 -4.43 5.49
CA MET A 231 -5.87 -4.58 5.68
C MET A 231 -5.09 -4.47 4.36
N GLN A 232 -5.71 -4.69 3.20
CA GLN A 232 -5.03 -4.60 1.89
C GLN A 232 -4.52 -3.17 1.59
N THR A 233 -5.29 -2.15 1.99
CA THR A 233 -4.94 -0.73 1.76
C THR A 233 -4.36 -0.04 2.99
N SER A 234 -4.61 -0.57 4.19
CA SER A 234 -4.24 0.07 5.46
C SER A 234 -2.74 0.39 5.59
N PRO A 235 -1.79 -0.53 5.31
CA PRO A 235 -0.36 -0.25 5.42
C PRO A 235 0.09 0.89 4.50
N CYS A 236 -0.37 0.89 3.25
CA CYS A 236 -0.04 1.94 2.27
C CYS A 236 -0.56 3.30 2.74
N CYS A 237 -1.83 3.38 3.13
CA CYS A 237 -2.46 4.58 3.67
C CYS A 237 -1.77 5.10 4.95
N TYR A 238 -1.36 4.18 5.83
CA TYR A 238 -0.64 4.52 7.05
C TYR A 238 0.72 5.16 6.75
N PHE A 239 1.55 4.50 5.94
CA PHE A 239 2.86 5.05 5.62
C PHE A 239 2.80 6.30 4.75
N ALA A 240 1.79 6.45 3.90
CA ALA A 240 1.57 7.70 3.17
C ALA A 240 1.21 8.86 4.11
N THR A 241 0.38 8.61 5.13
CA THR A 241 0.04 9.60 6.17
C THR A 241 1.29 10.00 6.96
N GLU A 242 2.10 9.02 7.35
CA GLU A 242 3.32 9.27 8.09
C GLU A 242 4.40 9.97 7.25
N LEU A 243 4.50 9.65 5.96
CA LEU A 243 5.41 10.33 5.03
C LEU A 243 5.04 11.82 4.94
N LYS A 244 3.74 12.13 4.84
CA LYS A 244 3.25 13.51 4.90
C LYS A 244 3.65 14.19 6.22
N ALA A 245 3.40 13.54 7.35
CA ALA A 245 3.75 14.08 8.66
C ALA A 245 5.26 14.31 8.83
N ASP A 246 6.10 13.39 8.36
CA ASP A 246 7.56 13.56 8.37
C ASP A 246 7.97 14.73 7.43
N SER A 247 7.32 14.90 6.28
CA SER A 247 7.60 16.03 5.36
C SER A 247 7.27 17.39 5.96
N GLU A 248 6.21 17.48 6.77
CA GLU A 248 5.82 18.70 7.47
C GLU A 248 6.80 19.08 8.59
N ARG A 249 7.60 18.12 9.08
CA ARG A 249 8.66 18.37 10.08
C ARG A 249 9.95 18.89 9.47
N LEU A 250 10.24 18.58 8.21
CA LEU A 250 11.46 19.02 7.54
C LEU A 250 11.68 20.55 7.58
N PRO A 251 10.70 21.42 7.22
CA PRO A 251 10.91 22.87 7.30
C PRO A 251 11.18 23.36 8.73
N LEU A 252 10.59 22.71 9.74
CA LEU A 252 10.85 23.01 11.15
C LEU A 252 12.27 22.63 11.56
N ALA A 253 12.75 21.45 11.14
CA ALA A 253 14.14 21.04 11.35
C ALA A 253 15.14 22.01 10.68
N ILE A 254 14.85 22.46 9.45
CA ILE A 254 15.65 23.47 8.75
C ILE A 254 15.67 24.79 9.54
N PHE A 255 14.53 25.21 10.09
CA PHE A 255 14.43 26.44 10.86
C PHE A 255 15.26 26.40 12.15
N HIS A 256 15.34 25.24 12.81
CA HIS A 256 16.05 25.07 14.09
C HIS A 256 17.56 24.85 13.98
N CYS A 257 18.12 24.65 12.78
CA CYS A 257 19.58 24.57 12.66
C CYS A 257 20.25 25.93 13.03
N ARG A 258 21.54 25.93 13.39
CA ARG A 258 22.27 27.15 13.79
C ARG A 258 22.67 28.03 12.60
N TRP A 259 21.70 28.41 11.77
CA TRP A 259 21.91 29.19 10.54
C TRP A 259 22.19 30.68 10.79
N MET A 260 21.80 31.21 11.96
CA MET A 260 22.01 32.60 12.34
C MET A 260 23.50 32.96 12.52
N ASP A 261 24.34 31.97 12.81
CA ASP A 261 25.78 32.14 13.01
C ASP A 261 26.58 31.98 11.70
N GLN A 262 25.92 31.56 10.61
CA GLN A 262 26.55 31.31 9.31
C GLN A 262 26.53 32.56 8.40
N ASP A 263 27.29 32.50 7.30
CA ASP A 263 27.45 33.60 6.35
C ASP A 263 26.18 33.89 5.51
N GLN A 264 26.18 35.01 4.78
CA GLN A 264 25.03 35.42 3.97
C GLN A 264 24.67 34.38 2.89
N ARG A 265 25.67 33.66 2.37
CA ARG A 265 25.48 32.66 1.32
C ARG A 265 24.70 31.46 1.86
N PHE A 266 25.07 30.95 3.04
CA PHE A 266 24.38 29.86 3.72
C PHE A 266 22.91 30.22 4.02
N ARG A 267 22.67 31.40 4.57
CA ARG A 267 21.30 31.87 4.91
C ARG A 267 20.40 31.93 3.68
N LYS A 268 20.92 32.38 2.53
CA LYS A 268 20.15 32.40 1.27
C LYS A 268 19.74 30.99 0.86
N VAL A 269 20.65 30.02 0.90
CA VAL A 269 20.34 28.62 0.52
C VAL A 269 19.30 28.01 1.46
N ILE A 270 19.40 28.26 2.76
CA ILE A 270 18.39 27.79 3.73
C ILE A 270 17.01 28.34 3.46
N ILE A 271 16.88 29.62 3.10
CA ILE A 271 15.58 30.22 2.79
C ILE A 271 14.93 29.50 1.61
N TYR A 272 15.68 29.23 0.53
CA TYR A 272 15.18 28.47 -0.61
C TYR A 272 14.85 27.03 -0.24
N PHE A 273 15.70 26.38 0.56
CA PHE A 273 15.48 25.01 1.00
C PHE A 273 14.22 24.89 1.86
N MET A 274 14.05 25.77 2.83
CA MET A 274 12.88 25.86 3.70
C MET A 274 11.61 26.15 2.91
N HIS A 275 11.65 27.14 2.00
CA HIS A 275 10.52 27.45 1.14
C HIS A 275 10.07 26.26 0.31
N ARG A 276 11.02 25.47 -0.23
CA ARG A 276 10.68 24.25 -0.96
C ARG A 276 10.14 23.15 -0.04
N ALA A 277 10.71 22.98 1.15
CA ALA A 277 10.29 21.98 2.14
C ALA A 277 8.92 22.26 2.76
N GLN A 278 8.42 23.50 2.70
CA GLN A 278 7.07 23.86 3.14
C GLN A 278 5.95 23.26 2.29
N SER A 279 6.25 22.78 1.08
CA SER A 279 5.29 22.00 0.28
C SER A 279 5.31 20.55 0.76
N PRO A 280 4.29 20.08 1.50
CA PRO A 280 4.29 18.72 2.04
C PRO A 280 4.23 17.68 0.92
N ILE A 281 4.79 16.51 1.20
CA ILE A 281 4.71 15.35 0.32
C ILE A 281 3.38 14.65 0.62
N GLU A 282 2.39 14.84 -0.26
CA GLU A 282 1.07 14.20 -0.17
C GLU A 282 0.80 13.36 -1.41
N LEU A 283 0.54 12.06 -1.20
CA LEU A 283 0.22 11.13 -2.27
C LEU A 283 -1.29 11.16 -2.56
N MET A 284 -1.65 11.35 -3.83
CA MET A 284 -3.04 11.47 -4.26
C MET A 284 -3.43 10.32 -5.20
N ALA A 285 -4.61 9.73 -4.99
CA ALA A 285 -5.19 8.74 -5.89
C ALA A 285 -5.87 9.46 -7.07
N MET A 286 -5.33 9.28 -8.29
CA MET A 286 -5.78 9.96 -9.53
C MET A 286 -5.96 11.48 -9.41
N LYS A 287 -5.26 12.14 -8.47
CA LYS A 287 -5.45 13.56 -8.09
C LYS A 287 -6.85 13.92 -7.56
N LEU A 288 -7.68 12.93 -7.22
CA LEU A 288 -9.06 13.14 -6.74
C LEU A 288 -9.14 13.20 -5.21
N PHE A 289 -8.47 12.28 -4.53
CA PHE A 289 -8.51 12.19 -3.07
C PHE A 289 -7.18 11.67 -2.49
N PRO A 290 -6.85 12.04 -1.24
CA PRO A 290 -5.56 11.70 -0.66
C PRO A 290 -5.48 10.23 -0.27
N ILE A 291 -4.29 9.64 -0.44
CA ILE A 291 -3.97 8.30 0.03
C ILE A 291 -3.53 8.42 1.49
N ASN A 292 -4.48 8.29 2.42
CA ASN A 292 -4.22 8.41 3.84
C ASN A 292 -5.19 7.55 4.67
N VAL A 293 -4.94 7.44 5.97
CA VAL A 293 -5.76 6.64 6.89
C VAL A 293 -7.21 7.13 6.93
N ALA A 294 -7.45 8.44 6.84
CA ALA A 294 -8.79 9.02 6.86
C ALA A 294 -9.65 8.58 5.65
N THR A 295 -9.05 8.50 4.46
CA THR A 295 -9.69 7.95 3.26
C THR A 295 -10.03 6.48 3.45
N ASN A 296 -9.12 5.69 4.01
CA ASN A 296 -9.37 4.27 4.25
C ASN A 296 -10.53 4.03 5.24
N ILE A 297 -10.58 4.81 6.32
CA ILE A 297 -11.68 4.78 7.28
C ILE A 297 -12.99 5.24 6.63
N SER A 298 -12.93 6.24 5.76
CA SER A 298 -14.11 6.75 5.04
C SER A 298 -14.72 5.67 4.14
N LEU A 299 -13.91 4.81 3.51
CA LEU A 299 -14.41 3.67 2.73
C LEU A 299 -15.16 2.64 3.59
N ALA A 300 -14.62 2.32 4.78
CA ALA A 300 -15.32 1.45 5.73
C ALA A 300 -16.66 2.07 6.16
N LYS A 301 -16.67 3.36 6.51
CA LYS A 301 -17.89 4.09 6.88
C LYS A 301 -18.91 4.12 5.73
N PHE A 302 -18.45 4.39 4.51
CA PHE A 302 -19.29 4.40 3.32
C PHE A 302 -20.01 3.07 3.11
N SER A 303 -19.31 1.94 3.30
CA SER A 303 -19.93 0.62 3.19
C SER A 303 -21.06 0.39 4.20
N PHE A 304 -20.90 0.87 5.44
CA PHE A 304 -21.93 0.81 6.47
C PHE A 304 -23.11 1.73 6.14
N THR A 305 -22.85 2.98 5.73
CA THR A 305 -23.88 3.93 5.31
C THR A 305 -24.71 3.38 4.15
N LEU A 306 -24.06 2.83 3.11
CA LEU A 306 -24.75 2.25 1.97
C LEU A 306 -25.60 1.05 2.39
N PHE A 307 -25.08 0.18 3.28
CA PHE A 307 -25.87 -0.90 3.84
C PHE A 307 -27.12 -0.39 4.58
N THR A 308 -26.98 0.61 5.46
CA THR A 308 -28.13 1.15 6.18
C THR A 308 -29.16 1.74 5.23
N PHE A 309 -28.73 2.41 4.15
CA PHE A 309 -29.62 2.92 3.13
C PHE A 309 -30.37 1.81 2.37
N ILE A 310 -29.67 0.74 1.96
CA ILE A 310 -30.28 -0.44 1.32
C ILE A 310 -31.32 -1.09 2.22
N LYS A 311 -31.03 -1.18 3.53
CA LYS A 311 -31.95 -1.73 4.54
C LYS A 311 -33.21 -0.86 4.68
N GLU A 312 -33.07 0.46 4.76
CA GLU A 312 -34.20 1.40 4.86
C GLU A 312 -35.07 1.40 3.59
N MET A 313 -34.49 1.13 2.42
CA MET A 313 -35.26 0.96 1.17
C MET A 313 -36.06 -0.34 1.09
N GLY A 314 -36.02 -1.20 2.12
CA GLY A 314 -36.76 -2.47 2.14
C GLY A 314 -36.19 -3.55 1.23
N VAL A 315 -35.02 -3.32 0.62
CA VAL A 315 -34.36 -4.29 -0.28
C VAL A 315 -33.91 -5.49 0.55
N GLY A 316 -34.66 -6.59 0.47
CA GLY A 316 -34.43 -7.83 1.20
C GLY A 316 -35.55 -8.26 2.15
N GLN A 317 -36.62 -7.46 2.30
CA GLN A 317 -37.84 -7.91 3.01
C GLN A 317 -38.54 -9.06 2.25
N ASP A 318 -38.55 -9.01 0.91
CA ASP A 318 -39.07 -10.08 0.06
C ASP A 318 -38.10 -11.27 -0.16
N ALA A 319 -36.87 -11.19 0.37
CA ALA A 319 -35.84 -12.23 0.16
C ALA A 319 -35.74 -13.22 1.32
N ARG A 320 -36.57 -13.07 2.37
CA ARG A 320 -36.67 -13.97 3.53
C ARG A 320 -37.97 -14.77 3.58
N GLU A 321 -38.91 -14.52 2.68
CA GLU A 321 -40.08 -15.38 2.41
C GLU A 321 -39.76 -16.38 1.29
#